data_AF-A0AAE1PA90-F1
#
_entry.id   AF-A0AAE1PA90-F1
#
_cell.length_a   1.000
_cell.length_b   1.000
_cell.length_c   1.000
_cell.angle_alpha   90.00
_cell.angle_beta   90.00
_cell.angle_gamma   90.00
#
_symmetry.space_group_name_H-M   'P 1'
#
loop_
_entity.id
_entity.type
_entity.pdbx_description
1 polymer ?
#
loop_
_entity_poly.entity_id
_entity_poly.type
_entity_poly.pdbx_seq_one_letter_code
_entity_poly.pdbx_strand_id
1 'polypeptide(L)'
;MVVLLVGSVAAVDRAKIRRGNNNVETSSALEWEDANLGEELPKDAVEVTPGGPVWCRGNHHGTDMAGMATEESGCRLPFVGGVVVKDTYQVLVSVDGAARLEENKWDRLISLPANAVMVSKSTVLAAGEGGAAGYVKFDRRETNLVTGDGTTEQESVNIITEVEPISYLLSDIVRDEEKQVLTETTVILASTILNNTNTEEQEVEEALDYTEKELLYWGGVPGTITGIPVRVIDPSGRERDLTWRIQNELDKVEQQVIRYLLPPGTAVEAQLLGVTHSFEAPYTGNLTSVYEDGNSLSRSISSLHQHIYLAELQVNFSTPYFIANNSAVPDLRPTTRILVPSTTTTTTTTTTTTTPSPNAINNPNTLPTAQGIGSGQASTSTSLILLLAVFLVLDMTLSFSL
;
A
#
# COMPACT_ATOMS: atom_id res chain seq x y z
N MET A 1 -9.67 -14.74 -20.03
CA MET A 1 -10.32 -13.58 -20.68
C MET A 1 -10.74 -12.63 -19.58
N VAL A 2 -9.89 -11.67 -19.23
CA VAL A 2 -10.15 -10.69 -18.17
C VAL A 2 -10.93 -9.55 -18.81
N VAL A 3 -12.18 -9.38 -18.40
CA VAL A 3 -13.04 -8.27 -18.84
C VAL A 3 -12.68 -7.06 -17.97
N LEU A 4 -11.83 -6.17 -18.49
CA LEU A 4 -11.59 -4.86 -17.90
C LEU A 4 -12.84 -4.01 -18.15
N LEU A 5 -13.70 -3.89 -17.14
CA LEU A 5 -14.72 -2.85 -17.07
C LEU A 5 -13.98 -1.52 -16.90
N VAL A 6 -13.66 -0.87 -18.01
CA VAL A 6 -13.19 0.53 -18.01
C VAL A 6 -14.41 1.40 -17.76
N GLY A 7 -14.78 1.57 -16.49
CA GLY A 7 -15.67 2.64 -16.09
C GLY A 7 -15.03 3.96 -16.51
N SER A 8 -15.78 4.79 -17.24
CA SER A 8 -15.39 6.17 -17.49
C SER A 8 -15.36 6.91 -16.15
N VAL A 9 -14.21 6.91 -15.50
CA VAL A 9 -13.98 7.74 -14.31
C VAL A 9 -14.03 9.18 -14.81
N ALA A 10 -15.07 9.92 -14.41
CA ALA A 10 -15.16 11.35 -14.69
C ALA A 10 -13.88 12.02 -14.15
N ALA A 11 -13.34 12.98 -14.90
CA ALA A 11 -12.15 13.69 -14.47
C ALA A 11 -12.47 14.45 -13.17
N VAL A 12 -11.85 14.02 -12.08
CA VAL A 12 -11.99 14.64 -10.75
C VAL A 12 -11.40 16.05 -10.79
N ASP A 13 -12.19 17.07 -10.46
CA ASP A 13 -11.73 18.46 -10.42
C ASP A 13 -11.05 18.78 -9.08
N ARG A 14 -9.74 18.52 -9.02
CA ARG A 14 -8.92 18.82 -7.85
C ARG A 14 -8.92 20.31 -7.54
N ALA A 15 -9.02 20.65 -6.25
CA ALA A 15 -8.91 22.04 -5.83
C ALA A 15 -7.52 22.59 -6.16
N LYS A 16 -7.44 23.91 -6.34
CA LYS A 16 -6.17 24.59 -6.62
C LYS A 16 -5.74 25.36 -5.40
N ILE A 17 -4.45 25.38 -5.12
CA ILE A 17 -3.85 26.14 -4.04
C ILE A 17 -2.86 27.15 -4.60
N ARG A 18 -2.84 28.33 -4.00
CA ARG A 18 -1.94 29.41 -4.37
C ARG A 18 -0.64 29.30 -3.58
N ARG A 19 0.49 29.09 -4.25
CA ARG A 19 1.82 29.20 -3.65
C ARG A 19 2.30 30.65 -3.61
N GLY A 20 3.40 30.89 -2.89
CA GLY A 20 4.13 32.16 -2.98
C GLY A 20 4.40 32.54 -4.44
N ASN A 21 4.46 33.84 -4.74
CA ASN A 21 4.69 34.39 -6.08
C ASN A 21 3.61 34.14 -7.15
N ASN A 22 2.34 33.95 -6.76
CA ASN A 22 1.20 33.69 -7.67
C ASN A 22 1.27 32.35 -8.42
N ASN A 23 2.17 31.45 -8.05
CA ASN A 23 2.17 30.09 -8.61
C ASN A 23 0.91 29.35 -8.12
N VAL A 24 0.34 28.52 -8.97
CA VAL A 24 -0.86 27.73 -8.67
C VAL A 24 -0.50 26.26 -8.77
N GLU A 25 -0.83 25.52 -7.73
CA GLU A 25 -0.63 24.07 -7.68
C GLU A 25 -1.96 23.37 -7.45
N THR A 26 -1.99 22.08 -7.79
CA THR A 26 -3.15 21.23 -7.58
C THR A 26 -3.05 20.60 -6.19
N SER A 27 -4.09 20.75 -5.39
CA SER A 27 -4.19 20.10 -4.08
C SER A 27 -4.17 18.57 -4.25
N SER A 28 -3.47 17.91 -3.33
CA SER A 28 -3.52 16.45 -3.23
C SER A 28 -4.71 15.98 -2.40
N ALA A 29 -5.19 16.79 -1.45
CA ALA A 29 -6.15 16.43 -0.41
C ALA A 29 -7.53 17.09 -0.55
N LEU A 30 -7.70 18.04 -1.47
CA LEU A 30 -8.97 18.73 -1.71
C LEU A 30 -9.44 18.55 -3.15
N GLU A 31 -10.74 18.39 -3.32
CA GLU A 31 -11.41 18.36 -4.62
C GLU A 31 -12.77 19.04 -4.59
N TRP A 32 -13.26 19.38 -5.79
CA TRP A 32 -14.60 19.90 -5.99
C TRP A 32 -15.47 18.79 -6.57
N GLU A 33 -16.50 18.40 -5.82
CA GLU A 33 -17.44 17.37 -6.20
C GLU A 33 -18.77 18.00 -6.61
N ASP A 34 -19.36 17.54 -7.72
CA ASP A 34 -20.65 18.03 -8.19
C ASP A 34 -21.76 17.63 -7.20
N ALA A 35 -22.65 18.56 -6.91
CA ALA A 35 -23.78 18.37 -6.01
C ALA A 35 -25.01 19.13 -6.51
N ASN A 36 -26.20 18.66 -6.10
CA ASN A 36 -27.46 19.31 -6.43
C ASN A 36 -28.28 19.67 -5.18
N LEU A 37 -29.18 20.63 -5.32
CA LEU A 37 -30.16 20.98 -4.29
C LEU A 37 -31.06 19.78 -3.99
N GLY A 38 -31.23 19.48 -2.70
CA GLY A 38 -32.06 18.37 -2.21
C GLY A 38 -31.40 16.99 -2.28
N GLU A 39 -30.14 16.91 -2.72
CA GLU A 39 -29.31 15.71 -2.58
C GLU A 39 -28.51 15.76 -1.28
N GLU A 40 -28.19 14.58 -0.74
CA GLU A 40 -27.30 14.45 0.41
C GLU A 40 -25.91 15.00 0.05
N LEU A 41 -25.33 15.82 0.91
CA LEU A 41 -24.00 16.38 0.67
C LEU A 41 -22.92 15.29 0.77
N PRO A 42 -21.78 15.43 0.06
CA PRO A 42 -20.68 14.49 0.18
C PRO A 42 -20.23 14.31 1.64
N LYS A 43 -19.98 13.07 2.05
CA LYS A 43 -19.66 12.71 3.44
C LYS A 43 -18.48 13.49 4.02
N ASP A 44 -17.47 13.75 3.21
CA ASP A 44 -16.25 14.47 3.62
C ASP A 44 -16.26 15.94 3.14
N ALA A 45 -17.45 16.52 2.98
CA ALA A 45 -17.63 17.93 2.65
C ALA A 45 -16.98 18.82 3.71
N VAL A 46 -16.25 19.84 3.25
CA VAL A 46 -15.57 20.77 4.13
C VAL A 46 -16.57 21.77 4.69
N GLU A 47 -16.78 21.71 5.99
CA GLU A 47 -17.64 22.64 6.72
C GLU A 47 -17.01 24.04 6.81
N VAL A 48 -17.85 25.08 6.71
CA VAL A 48 -17.47 26.47 6.99
C VAL A 48 -17.29 26.67 8.49
N THR A 49 -18.20 26.09 9.28
CA THR A 49 -18.16 26.08 10.74
C THR A 49 -18.58 24.70 11.22
N PRO A 50 -18.06 24.19 12.35
CA PRO A 50 -18.41 22.87 12.86
C PRO A 50 -19.92 22.62 12.95
N GLY A 51 -20.44 21.61 12.25
CA GLY A 51 -21.86 21.27 12.17
C GLY A 51 -22.73 22.29 11.44
N GLY A 52 -22.12 23.18 10.65
CA GLY A 52 -22.78 24.24 9.90
C GLY A 52 -22.84 23.97 8.40
N PRO A 53 -22.97 25.03 7.57
CA PRO A 53 -22.98 24.87 6.13
C PRO A 53 -21.61 24.47 5.59
N VAL A 54 -21.57 23.93 4.38
CA VAL A 54 -20.33 23.48 3.70
C VAL A 54 -19.86 24.49 2.66
N TRP A 55 -18.57 24.49 2.37
CA TRP A 55 -18.01 25.28 1.28
C TRP A 55 -18.54 24.79 -0.06
N CYS A 56 -19.09 25.72 -0.85
CA CYS A 56 -19.52 25.43 -2.21
C CYS A 56 -18.97 26.45 -3.19
N ARG A 57 -18.97 26.10 -4.47
CA ARG A 57 -18.80 27.04 -5.56
C ARG A 57 -19.81 26.77 -6.67
N GLY A 58 -20.11 27.81 -7.43
CA GLY A 58 -20.96 27.68 -8.61
C GLY A 58 -20.59 28.71 -9.67
N ASN A 59 -20.81 28.33 -10.92
CA ASN A 59 -20.56 29.21 -12.04
C ASN A 59 -21.69 30.25 -12.19
N HIS A 60 -21.33 31.52 -12.11
CA HIS A 60 -22.26 32.62 -12.34
C HIS A 60 -21.63 33.63 -13.30
N HIS A 61 -22.30 33.87 -14.43
CA HIS A 61 -21.79 34.70 -15.53
C HIS A 61 -20.37 34.31 -15.99
N GLY A 62 -20.08 33.01 -16.08
CA GLY A 62 -18.80 32.49 -16.57
C GLY A 62 -17.65 32.56 -15.57
N THR A 63 -17.92 32.93 -14.31
CA THR A 63 -16.93 32.96 -13.23
C THR A 63 -17.38 32.07 -12.08
N ASP A 64 -16.48 31.25 -11.56
CA ASP A 64 -16.75 30.45 -10.36
C ASP A 64 -16.63 31.33 -9.12
N MET A 65 -17.70 31.36 -8.35
CA MET A 65 -17.81 32.10 -7.11
C MET A 65 -18.00 31.09 -5.98
N ALA A 66 -17.38 31.36 -4.83
CA ALA A 66 -17.58 30.53 -3.65
C ALA A 66 -18.64 31.14 -2.73
N GLY A 67 -19.24 30.25 -1.95
CA GLY A 67 -20.23 30.59 -0.95
C GLY A 67 -20.42 29.41 -0.01
N MET A 68 -21.64 29.26 0.47
CA MET A 68 -21.99 28.21 1.42
C MET A 68 -23.24 27.46 0.99
N ALA A 69 -23.28 26.16 1.26
CA ALA A 69 -24.41 25.29 0.94
C ALA A 69 -24.89 24.52 2.17
N THR A 70 -26.18 24.20 2.15
CA THR A 70 -26.82 23.19 2.97
C THR A 70 -27.67 22.32 2.04
N GLU A 71 -28.04 21.12 2.48
CA GLU A 71 -28.94 20.23 1.72
C GLU A 71 -30.23 20.93 1.27
N GLU A 72 -30.78 21.81 2.14
CA GLU A 72 -32.03 22.51 1.92
C GLU A 72 -31.89 23.81 1.10
N SER A 73 -30.74 24.47 1.15
CA SER A 73 -30.59 25.83 0.62
C SER A 73 -29.92 25.91 -0.75
N GLY A 74 -29.29 24.82 -1.20
CA GLY A 74 -28.40 24.83 -2.36
C GLY A 74 -27.18 25.73 -2.12
N CYS A 75 -26.40 26.01 -3.16
CA CYS A 75 -25.21 26.84 -3.04
C CYS A 75 -25.56 28.33 -3.13
N ARG A 76 -25.36 29.04 -2.01
CA ARG A 76 -25.64 30.46 -1.85
C ARG A 76 -24.38 31.25 -2.15
N LEU A 77 -24.38 32.02 -3.24
CA LEU A 77 -23.23 32.77 -3.74
C LEU A 77 -23.42 34.29 -3.54
N PRO A 78 -22.37 35.04 -3.14
CA PRO A 78 -22.46 36.48 -3.01
C PRO A 78 -22.34 37.16 -4.38
N PHE A 79 -23.33 37.99 -4.73
CA PHE A 79 -23.36 38.75 -5.99
C PHE A 79 -24.01 40.13 -5.81
N VAL A 80 -23.25 41.20 -6.08
CA VAL A 80 -23.68 42.61 -6.13
C VAL A 80 -24.91 42.93 -5.28
N GLY A 81 -24.70 43.05 -3.97
CA GLY A 81 -25.75 43.47 -3.03
C GLY A 81 -26.81 42.41 -2.71
N GLY A 82 -26.65 41.17 -3.16
CA GLY A 82 -27.60 40.09 -2.92
C GLY A 82 -26.99 38.69 -3.00
N VAL A 83 -27.81 37.68 -2.73
CA VAL A 83 -27.41 36.27 -2.76
C VAL A 83 -28.02 35.62 -3.99
N VAL A 84 -27.20 34.90 -4.75
CA VAL A 84 -27.64 34.05 -5.86
C VAL A 84 -27.62 32.61 -5.38
N VAL A 85 -28.75 31.92 -5.49
CA VAL A 85 -28.85 30.50 -5.17
C VAL A 85 -28.65 29.67 -6.44
N LYS A 86 -27.85 28.61 -6.34
CA LYS A 86 -27.60 27.65 -7.40
C LYS A 86 -28.08 26.27 -6.98
N ASP A 87 -28.92 25.68 -7.83
CA ASP A 87 -29.41 24.31 -7.66
C ASP A 87 -28.37 23.29 -8.09
N THR A 88 -27.53 23.63 -9.07
CA THR A 88 -26.39 22.81 -9.51
C THR A 88 -25.09 23.53 -9.14
N TYR A 89 -24.25 22.86 -8.37
CA TYR A 89 -23.06 23.47 -7.78
C TYR A 89 -22.01 22.40 -7.49
N GLN A 90 -20.89 22.84 -6.93
CA GLN A 90 -19.83 21.96 -6.45
C GLN A 90 -19.55 22.21 -4.99
N VAL A 91 -19.25 21.17 -4.25
CA VAL A 91 -18.88 21.20 -2.84
C VAL A 91 -17.39 20.93 -2.72
N LEU A 92 -16.71 21.65 -1.83
CA LEU A 92 -15.32 21.35 -1.51
C LEU A 92 -15.29 20.11 -0.60
N VAL A 93 -14.54 19.09 -0.99
CA VAL A 93 -14.46 17.81 -0.27
C VAL A 93 -13.01 17.55 0.14
N SER A 94 -12.85 17.08 1.37
CA SER A 94 -11.59 16.55 1.88
C SER A 94 -11.46 15.08 1.46
N VAL A 95 -10.57 14.81 0.53
CA VAL A 95 -10.42 13.50 -0.12
C VAL A 95 -10.08 12.44 0.91
N ASP A 96 -11.03 11.55 1.19
CA ASP A 96 -10.91 10.50 2.21
C ASP A 96 -10.44 11.07 3.57
N GLY A 97 -10.91 12.27 3.94
CA GLY A 97 -10.51 12.94 5.17
C GLY A 97 -9.03 13.34 5.26
N ALA A 98 -8.31 13.48 4.14
CA ALA A 98 -6.87 13.77 4.15
C ALA A 98 -6.51 15.24 4.37
N ALA A 99 -7.43 16.17 4.12
CA ALA A 99 -7.12 17.58 4.13
C ALA A 99 -7.03 18.12 5.55
N ARG A 100 -6.02 18.95 5.77
CA ARG A 100 -5.93 19.81 6.95
C ARG A 100 -6.01 21.26 6.50
N LEU A 101 -6.99 21.98 7.04
CA LEU A 101 -7.23 23.37 6.71
C LEU A 101 -6.91 24.27 7.90
N GLU A 102 -6.45 25.47 7.60
CA GLU A 102 -6.22 26.53 8.57
C GLU A 102 -6.87 27.83 8.14
N GLU A 103 -7.28 28.60 9.14
CA GLU A 103 -7.85 29.93 8.99
C GLU A 103 -6.78 30.98 9.27
N ASN A 104 -6.30 31.63 8.21
CA ASN A 104 -5.27 32.65 8.31
C ASN A 104 -5.87 34.04 8.19
N LYS A 105 -5.73 34.84 9.27
CA LYS A 105 -6.21 36.23 9.28
C LYS A 105 -5.62 37.01 8.10
N TRP A 106 -6.50 37.74 7.42
CA TRP A 106 -6.17 38.56 6.28
C TRP A 106 -6.99 39.84 6.27
N ASP A 107 -6.34 40.93 5.92
CA ASP A 107 -6.96 42.22 5.66
C ASP A 107 -6.45 42.80 4.33
N ARG A 108 -7.05 43.92 3.93
CA ARG A 108 -6.68 44.61 2.69
C ARG A 108 -5.27 45.21 2.70
N LEU A 109 -4.51 45.15 3.78
CA LEU A 109 -3.17 45.71 3.90
C LEU A 109 -2.07 44.65 3.81
N ILE A 110 -2.38 43.41 4.19
CA ILE A 110 -1.41 42.31 4.16
C ILE A 110 -1.45 41.52 2.85
N SER A 111 -0.39 40.77 2.58
CA SER A 111 -0.31 39.84 1.46
C SER A 111 -1.17 38.61 1.76
N LEU A 112 -1.74 38.00 0.71
CA LEU A 112 -2.42 36.72 0.86
C LEU A 112 -1.44 35.66 1.42
N PRO A 113 -1.89 34.80 2.35
CA PRO A 113 -1.09 33.69 2.83
C PRO A 113 -0.80 32.70 1.69
N ALA A 114 0.30 31.97 1.83
CA ALA A 114 0.58 30.83 0.97
C ALA A 114 -0.44 29.71 1.23
N ASN A 115 -0.58 28.81 0.25
CA ASN A 115 -1.50 27.68 0.23
C ASN A 115 -2.98 28.05 0.34
N ALA A 116 -3.34 29.30 0.03
CA ALA A 116 -4.74 29.73 -0.01
C ALA A 116 -5.52 28.91 -1.04
N VAL A 117 -6.67 28.37 -0.62
CA VAL A 117 -7.54 27.54 -1.47
C VAL A 117 -8.22 28.43 -2.49
N MET A 118 -7.96 28.17 -3.77
CA MET A 118 -8.45 28.94 -4.90
C MET A 118 -9.82 28.46 -5.36
N VAL A 119 -10.67 29.42 -5.68
CA VAL A 119 -11.98 29.18 -6.30
C VAL A 119 -11.90 29.40 -7.80
N SER A 120 -11.24 30.48 -8.19
CA SER A 120 -10.96 30.85 -9.58
C SER A 120 -9.55 31.45 -9.70
N LYS A 121 -9.15 31.92 -10.89
CA LYS A 121 -7.82 32.50 -11.13
C LYS A 121 -7.50 33.72 -10.26
N SER A 122 -8.50 34.47 -9.80
CA SER A 122 -8.33 35.70 -9.00
C SER A 122 -9.05 35.68 -7.65
N THR A 123 -9.61 34.53 -7.26
CA THR A 123 -10.39 34.40 -6.02
C THR A 123 -9.93 33.25 -5.14
N VAL A 124 -9.92 33.49 -3.83
CA VAL A 124 -9.60 32.50 -2.79
C VAL A 124 -10.74 32.41 -1.78
N LEU A 125 -10.87 31.27 -1.11
CA LEU A 125 -11.87 31.04 -0.06
C LEU A 125 -11.63 31.94 1.15
N ALA A 126 -12.71 32.46 1.71
CA ALA A 126 -12.65 33.38 2.84
C ALA A 126 -13.84 33.22 3.78
N ALA A 127 -13.55 33.05 5.07
CA ALA A 127 -14.50 33.06 6.16
C ALA A 127 -14.46 34.41 6.88
N GLY A 128 -15.61 34.93 7.30
CA GLY A 128 -15.73 36.15 8.08
C GLY A 128 -16.40 35.90 9.42
N GLU A 129 -16.57 36.97 10.19
CA GLU A 129 -17.25 36.90 11.49
C GLU A 129 -18.71 36.42 11.34
N GLY A 130 -19.22 35.74 12.37
CA GLY A 130 -20.61 35.28 12.43
C GLY A 130 -20.95 34.13 11.48
N GLY A 131 -19.95 33.34 11.05
CA GLY A 131 -20.15 32.25 10.10
C GLY A 131 -20.34 32.72 8.64
N ALA A 132 -19.92 33.95 8.34
CA ALA A 132 -19.94 34.47 6.98
C ALA A 132 -18.95 33.71 6.10
N ALA A 133 -19.32 33.38 4.86
CA ALA A 133 -18.45 32.63 3.95
C ALA A 133 -18.59 33.10 2.51
N GLY A 134 -17.48 33.08 1.78
CA GLY A 134 -17.44 33.41 0.37
C GLY A 134 -16.01 33.46 -0.15
N TYR A 135 -15.63 34.57 -0.78
CA TYR A 135 -14.32 34.70 -1.41
C TYR A 135 -13.71 36.09 -1.30
N VAL A 136 -12.39 36.15 -1.43
CA VAL A 136 -11.63 37.39 -1.67
C VAL A 136 -11.17 37.45 -3.11
N LYS A 137 -11.47 38.57 -3.81
CA LYS A 137 -10.84 38.96 -5.08
C LYS A 137 -9.54 39.68 -4.77
N PHE A 138 -8.42 38.97 -4.84
CA PHE A 138 -7.16 39.47 -4.31
C PHE A 138 -6.45 40.51 -5.20
N ASP A 139 -6.83 40.57 -6.48
CA ASP A 139 -6.38 41.61 -7.41
C ASP A 139 -6.97 42.99 -7.06
N ARG A 140 -8.20 43.00 -6.54
CA ARG A 140 -8.93 44.21 -6.11
C ARG A 140 -8.98 44.41 -4.60
N ARG A 141 -8.55 43.40 -3.84
CA ARG A 141 -8.67 43.33 -2.37
C ARG A 141 -10.13 43.50 -1.89
N GLU A 142 -11.06 42.95 -2.65
CA GLU A 142 -12.50 42.98 -2.36
C GLU A 142 -12.94 41.66 -1.70
N THR A 143 -13.65 41.76 -0.57
CA THR A 143 -14.24 40.62 0.13
C THR A 143 -15.70 40.49 -0.26
N ASN A 144 -16.16 39.30 -0.61
CA ASN A 144 -17.56 39.04 -0.94
C ASN A 144 -18.02 37.83 -0.14
N LEU A 145 -18.78 38.06 0.93
CA LEU A 145 -19.23 37.01 1.84
C LEU A 145 -20.76 36.94 1.84
N VAL A 146 -21.29 35.75 2.06
CA VAL A 146 -22.71 35.51 2.33
C VAL A 146 -22.89 35.44 3.84
N THR A 147 -23.96 36.06 4.36
CA THR A 147 -24.34 36.00 5.77
C THR A 147 -25.87 36.01 5.85
N GLY A 148 -26.46 34.88 6.24
CA GLY A 148 -27.91 34.69 6.12
C GLY A 148 -28.36 34.96 4.68
N ASP A 149 -29.40 35.77 4.51
CA ASP A 149 -29.98 36.15 3.21
C ASP A 149 -29.28 37.32 2.52
N GLY A 150 -28.26 37.89 3.15
CA GLY A 150 -27.52 39.04 2.66
C GLY A 150 -26.11 38.71 2.17
N THR A 151 -25.49 39.73 1.60
CA THR A 151 -24.05 39.78 1.40
C THR A 151 -23.43 40.83 2.29
N THR A 152 -22.19 40.58 2.72
CA THR A 152 -21.43 41.52 3.53
C THR A 152 -20.00 41.62 3.01
N GLU A 153 -19.44 42.82 3.13
CA GLU A 153 -18.01 43.05 2.99
C GLU A 153 -17.42 43.23 4.40
N GLN A 154 -16.26 42.61 4.64
CA GLN A 154 -15.55 42.75 5.91
C GLN A 154 -14.13 43.22 5.61
N GLU A 155 -13.60 44.13 6.43
CA GLU A 155 -12.23 44.64 6.26
C GLU A 155 -11.17 43.58 6.64
N SER A 156 -11.53 42.68 7.55
CA SER A 156 -10.71 41.58 8.04
C SER A 156 -11.50 40.28 7.91
N VAL A 157 -10.88 39.25 7.34
CA VAL A 157 -11.44 37.90 7.13
C VAL A 157 -10.36 36.85 7.40
N ASN A 158 -10.74 35.59 7.48
CA ASN A 158 -9.82 34.45 7.50
C ASN A 158 -9.77 33.82 6.12
N ILE A 159 -8.58 33.70 5.55
CA ILE A 159 -8.35 32.96 4.31
C ILE A 159 -8.15 31.51 4.65
N ILE A 160 -8.87 30.64 3.94
CA ILE A 160 -8.74 29.19 4.10
C ILE A 160 -7.50 28.73 3.36
N THR A 161 -6.58 28.09 4.06
CA THR A 161 -5.33 27.56 3.51
C THR A 161 -5.24 26.07 3.77
N GLU A 162 -4.69 25.33 2.82
CA GLU A 162 -4.33 23.92 3.00
C GLU A 162 -2.95 23.81 3.66
N VAL A 163 -2.85 22.93 4.67
CA VAL A 163 -1.59 22.58 5.30
C VAL A 163 -1.16 21.22 4.77
N GLU A 164 0.01 21.18 4.13
CA GLU A 164 0.56 19.95 3.59
C GLU A 164 1.41 19.19 4.63
N PRO A 165 1.34 17.86 4.66
CA PRO A 165 2.22 17.07 5.52
C PRO A 165 3.66 17.11 5.02
N ILE A 166 4.60 17.03 5.97
CA ILE A 166 6.04 16.94 5.70
C ILE A 166 6.55 15.50 5.66
N SER A 167 5.79 14.57 6.24
CA SER A 167 6.08 13.13 6.21
C SER A 167 4.85 12.30 6.54
N TYR A 168 4.92 11.00 6.25
CA TYR A 168 3.91 10.02 6.64
C TYR A 168 4.46 8.98 7.62
N LEU A 169 3.56 8.39 8.40
CA LEU A 169 3.78 7.16 9.15
C LEU A 169 2.71 6.15 8.74
N LEU A 170 3.14 5.01 8.17
CA LEU A 170 2.27 3.88 7.86
C LEU A 170 2.44 2.80 8.93
N SER A 171 1.34 2.41 9.55
CA SER A 171 1.30 1.45 10.66
C SER A 171 0.06 0.56 10.59
N ASP A 172 -0.06 -0.40 11.51
CA ASP A 172 -1.21 -1.31 11.63
C ASP A 172 -1.54 -2.03 10.32
N ILE A 173 -0.51 -2.44 9.59
CA ILE A 173 -0.64 -3.02 8.25
C ILE A 173 -1.21 -4.43 8.34
N VAL A 174 -2.31 -4.68 7.64
CA VAL A 174 -2.92 -6.00 7.47
C VAL A 174 -2.96 -6.32 5.98
N ARG A 175 -2.24 -7.37 5.57
CA ARG A 175 -2.20 -7.82 4.17
C ARG A 175 -3.28 -8.86 3.90
N ASP A 176 -3.92 -8.77 2.73
CA ASP A 176 -4.86 -9.78 2.25
C ASP A 176 -4.09 -10.90 1.55
N GLU A 177 -3.67 -11.90 2.34
CA GLU A 177 -2.88 -13.04 1.86
C GLU A 177 -3.65 -13.94 0.89
N GLU A 178 -4.99 -13.93 0.91
CA GLU A 178 -5.81 -14.72 -0.02
C GLU A 178 -5.79 -14.13 -1.43
N LYS A 179 -5.60 -12.82 -1.55
CA LYS A 179 -5.53 -12.10 -2.83
C LYS A 179 -4.10 -11.83 -3.29
N GLN A 180 -3.10 -12.44 -2.66
CA GLN A 180 -1.71 -12.24 -3.03
C GLN A 180 -1.38 -12.87 -4.38
N VAL A 181 -0.50 -12.22 -5.12
CA VAL A 181 0.13 -12.74 -6.34
C VAL A 181 1.62 -12.88 -6.06
N LEU A 182 2.12 -14.11 -6.20
CA LEU A 182 3.54 -14.43 -6.06
C LEU A 182 4.08 -14.90 -7.42
N THR A 183 5.08 -14.21 -7.93
CA THR A 183 5.79 -14.58 -9.16
C THR A 183 7.25 -14.87 -8.84
N GLU A 184 7.74 -16.00 -9.32
CA GLU A 184 9.14 -16.41 -9.16
C GLU A 184 9.92 -16.17 -10.46
N THR A 185 11.14 -15.66 -10.36
CA THR A 185 12.04 -15.49 -11.51
C THR A 185 13.47 -15.79 -11.11
N THR A 186 14.13 -16.66 -11.87
CA THR A 186 15.55 -16.96 -11.71
C THR A 186 16.40 -16.01 -12.54
N VAL A 187 17.43 -15.43 -11.92
CA VAL A 187 18.38 -14.49 -12.56
C VAL A 187 19.82 -14.96 -12.31
N ILE A 188 20.71 -14.75 -13.29
CA ILE A 188 22.14 -14.94 -13.09
C ILE A 188 22.67 -13.68 -12.39
N LEU A 189 23.23 -13.86 -11.19
CA LEU A 189 23.77 -12.78 -10.37
C LEU A 189 25.25 -12.55 -10.62
N ALA A 190 26.01 -13.64 -10.80
CA ALA A 190 27.44 -13.61 -11.11
C ALA A 190 27.86 -14.92 -11.80
N SER A 191 28.99 -14.89 -12.52
CA SER A 191 29.59 -16.09 -13.12
C SER A 191 31.10 -16.05 -12.98
N THR A 192 31.73 -17.20 -12.77
CA THR A 192 33.18 -17.34 -12.76
C THR A 192 33.64 -18.74 -13.20
N ILE A 193 34.95 -18.94 -13.30
CA ILE A 193 35.57 -20.22 -13.64
C ILE A 193 36.52 -20.61 -12.51
N LEU A 194 36.18 -21.70 -11.81
CA LEU A 194 37.08 -22.32 -10.85
C LEU A 194 38.05 -23.23 -11.61
N ASN A 195 39.35 -23.08 -11.38
CA ASN A 195 40.38 -23.90 -12.02
C ASN A 195 41.33 -24.54 -11.01
N ASN A 196 41.67 -25.80 -11.25
CA ASN A 196 42.71 -26.51 -10.51
C ASN A 196 43.91 -26.74 -11.43
N THR A 197 44.90 -25.87 -11.33
CA THR A 197 46.17 -25.97 -12.07
C THR A 197 47.21 -26.81 -11.35
N ASN A 198 46.90 -27.35 -10.17
CA ASN A 198 47.79 -28.19 -9.39
C ASN A 198 47.79 -29.64 -9.91
N THR A 199 48.74 -30.43 -9.40
CA THR A 199 48.95 -31.84 -9.78
C THR A 199 48.08 -32.82 -8.99
N GLU A 200 47.35 -32.34 -7.99
CA GLU A 200 46.49 -33.14 -7.11
C GLU A 200 45.06 -32.58 -7.11
N GLU A 201 44.10 -33.40 -6.70
CA GLU A 201 42.71 -32.97 -6.50
C GLU A 201 42.65 -31.91 -5.37
N GLN A 202 41.93 -30.82 -5.61
CA GLN A 202 41.86 -29.71 -4.67
C GLN A 202 40.47 -29.06 -4.67
N GLU A 203 40.00 -28.66 -3.48
CA GLU A 203 38.86 -27.76 -3.34
C GLU A 203 39.30 -26.34 -3.70
N VAL A 204 38.75 -25.83 -4.80
CA VAL A 204 38.99 -24.48 -5.28
C VAL A 204 37.87 -23.59 -4.77
N GLU A 205 38.24 -22.47 -4.16
CA GLU A 205 37.30 -21.49 -3.62
C GLU A 205 37.46 -20.15 -4.35
N GLU A 206 36.34 -19.48 -4.60
CA GLU A 206 36.32 -18.13 -5.15
C GLU A 206 35.21 -17.31 -4.52
N ALA A 207 35.48 -16.03 -4.25
CA ALA A 207 34.50 -15.10 -3.72
C ALA A 207 33.88 -14.29 -4.86
N LEU A 208 32.55 -14.29 -4.94
CA LEU A 208 31.77 -13.56 -5.93
C LEU A 208 30.94 -12.48 -5.25
N ASP A 209 31.13 -11.24 -5.68
CA ASP A 209 30.28 -10.14 -5.26
C ASP A 209 29.01 -10.15 -6.13
N TYR A 210 27.85 -9.97 -5.50
CA TYR A 210 26.58 -9.84 -6.20
C TYR A 210 25.70 -8.76 -5.57
N THR A 211 24.81 -8.19 -6.38
CA THR A 211 23.81 -7.23 -5.90
C THR A 211 22.51 -7.97 -5.57
N GLU A 212 22.17 -8.02 -4.29
CA GLU A 212 20.85 -8.41 -3.82
C GLU A 212 19.89 -7.25 -4.07
N LYS A 213 19.02 -7.42 -5.08
CA LYS A 213 18.00 -6.42 -5.41
C LYS A 213 16.80 -6.54 -4.49
N GLU A 214 16.40 -5.43 -3.88
CA GLU A 214 15.18 -5.32 -3.08
C GLU A 214 14.39 -4.10 -3.53
N LEU A 215 13.16 -4.31 -3.98
CA LEU A 215 12.26 -3.23 -4.43
C LEU A 215 11.01 -3.21 -3.56
N LEU A 216 10.68 -2.07 -2.99
CA LEU A 216 9.57 -1.92 -2.05
C LEU A 216 8.65 -0.77 -2.42
N TYR A 217 7.36 -1.06 -2.58
CA TYR A 217 6.34 -0.09 -2.93
C TYR A 217 5.08 -0.31 -2.08
N TRP A 218 4.57 0.76 -1.49
CA TRP A 218 3.39 0.75 -0.59
C TRP A 218 2.15 1.39 -1.22
N GLY A 219 2.10 1.45 -2.55
CA GLY A 219 0.92 1.94 -3.25
C GLY A 219 0.79 3.45 -3.25
N GLY A 220 -0.37 3.91 -3.72
CA GLY A 220 -0.82 5.29 -3.63
C GLY A 220 -2.22 5.32 -3.05
N VAL A 221 -2.49 6.34 -2.24
CA VAL A 221 -3.80 6.59 -1.65
C VAL A 221 -4.26 7.99 -2.07
N PRO A 222 -5.54 8.20 -2.45
CA PRO A 222 -6.07 9.54 -2.68
C PRO A 222 -5.80 10.45 -1.47
N GLY A 223 -5.60 11.74 -1.68
CA GLY A 223 -5.29 12.63 -0.55
C GLY A 223 -3.83 12.63 -0.10
N THR A 224 -2.89 12.04 -0.86
CA THR A 224 -1.48 11.95 -0.47
C THR A 224 -0.53 12.60 -1.46
N ILE A 225 0.56 13.16 -0.93
CA ILE A 225 1.64 13.80 -1.68
C ILE A 225 2.69 12.76 -2.02
N THR A 226 2.99 12.61 -3.30
CA THR A 226 4.06 11.71 -3.79
C THR A 226 5.43 12.27 -3.43
N GLY A 227 6.37 11.39 -3.07
CA GLY A 227 7.78 11.78 -2.99
C GLY A 227 8.22 12.37 -1.65
N ILE A 228 7.34 12.45 -0.65
CA ILE A 228 7.72 12.85 0.70
C ILE A 228 8.15 11.62 1.54
N PRO A 229 8.95 11.81 2.60
CA PRO A 229 9.39 10.72 3.47
C PRO A 229 8.22 9.98 4.12
N VAL A 230 8.33 8.67 4.21
CA VAL A 230 7.41 7.82 4.96
C VAL A 230 8.18 6.85 5.85
N ARG A 231 7.77 6.74 7.11
CA ARG A 231 8.17 5.63 7.96
C ARG A 231 7.12 4.54 7.89
N VAL A 232 7.53 3.31 7.62
CA VAL A 232 6.65 2.15 7.56
C VAL A 232 6.99 1.22 8.71
N ILE A 233 5.99 0.89 9.52
CA ILE A 233 6.06 -0.16 10.54
C ILE A 233 5.42 -1.40 9.93
N ASP A 234 6.25 -2.37 9.54
CA ASP A 234 5.76 -3.58 8.90
C ASP A 234 5.05 -4.52 9.91
N PRO A 235 4.31 -5.54 9.45
CA PRO A 235 3.65 -6.50 10.35
C PRO A 235 4.61 -7.29 11.26
N SER A 236 5.90 -7.33 10.94
CA SER A 236 6.93 -7.93 11.79
C SER A 236 7.42 -7.00 12.90
N GLY A 237 6.96 -5.74 12.91
CA GLY A 237 7.38 -4.68 13.82
C GLY A 237 8.66 -3.97 13.40
N ARG A 238 9.21 -4.28 12.21
CA ARG A 238 10.42 -3.63 11.70
C ARG A 238 10.03 -2.30 11.06
N GLU A 239 10.79 -1.27 11.43
CA GLU A 239 10.65 0.06 10.87
C GLU A 239 11.53 0.22 9.63
N ARG A 240 11.01 0.89 8.61
CA ARG A 240 11.75 1.28 7.40
C ARG A 240 11.43 2.72 7.03
N ASP A 241 12.46 3.52 6.80
CA ASP A 241 12.31 4.86 6.22
C ASP A 241 12.40 4.75 4.70
N LEU A 242 11.36 5.23 4.01
CA LEU A 242 11.15 5.11 2.57
C LEU A 242 10.64 6.44 2.00
N THR A 243 10.40 6.47 0.69
CA THR A 243 9.73 7.57 0.00
C THR A 243 8.34 7.14 -0.45
N TRP A 244 7.32 7.94 -0.11
CA TRP A 244 5.92 7.59 -0.35
C TRP A 244 5.56 7.59 -1.84
N ARG A 245 4.78 6.59 -2.25
CA ARG A 245 4.31 6.39 -3.63
C ARG A 245 5.44 6.34 -4.68
N ILE A 246 6.65 6.05 -4.23
CA ILE A 246 7.81 5.77 -5.08
C ILE A 246 8.23 4.33 -4.81
N GLN A 247 8.67 3.63 -5.86
CA GLN A 247 9.28 2.32 -5.72
C GLN A 247 10.69 2.52 -5.16
N ASN A 248 10.90 2.06 -3.92
CA ASN A 248 12.15 2.24 -3.20
C ASN A 248 13.09 1.09 -3.54
N GLU A 249 14.31 1.43 -3.98
CA GLU A 249 15.38 0.47 -4.23
C GLU A 249 16.26 0.36 -2.97
N LEU A 250 16.31 -0.83 -2.38
CA LEU A 250 17.01 -1.14 -1.13
C LEU A 250 18.17 -2.11 -1.39
N ASP A 251 18.76 -2.02 -2.58
CA ASP A 251 19.80 -2.91 -3.08
C ASP A 251 21.02 -2.97 -2.15
N LYS A 252 21.57 -4.17 -1.99
CA LYS A 252 22.77 -4.42 -1.19
C LYS A 252 23.78 -5.20 -2.00
N VAL A 253 25.06 -4.92 -1.79
CA VAL A 253 26.15 -5.72 -2.35
C VAL A 253 26.59 -6.70 -1.29
N GLU A 254 26.50 -7.98 -1.60
CA GLU A 254 26.89 -9.08 -0.75
C GLU A 254 27.98 -9.90 -1.44
N GLN A 255 28.78 -10.62 -0.64
CA GLN A 255 29.85 -11.48 -1.14
C GLN A 255 29.55 -12.94 -0.81
N GLN A 256 29.53 -13.80 -1.83
CA GLN A 256 29.32 -15.23 -1.69
C GLN A 256 30.58 -16.01 -2.07
N VAL A 257 31.09 -16.81 -1.13
CA VAL A 257 32.17 -17.76 -1.43
C VAL A 257 31.58 -19.04 -1.99
N ILE A 258 32.05 -19.46 -3.16
CA ILE A 258 31.69 -20.74 -3.79
C ILE A 258 32.89 -21.69 -3.76
N ARG A 259 32.60 -22.99 -3.67
CA ARG A 259 33.62 -24.03 -3.52
C ARG A 259 33.31 -25.25 -4.36
N TYR A 260 34.32 -25.81 -5.01
CA TYR A 260 34.20 -27.04 -5.80
C TYR A 260 35.47 -27.87 -5.75
N LEU A 261 35.31 -29.18 -5.57
CA LEU A 261 36.41 -30.14 -5.59
C LEU A 261 36.74 -30.51 -7.05
N LEU A 262 37.93 -30.14 -7.52
CA LEU A 262 38.34 -30.33 -8.91
C LEU A 262 39.52 -31.30 -9.02
N PRO A 263 39.47 -32.29 -9.93
CA PRO A 263 40.65 -33.07 -10.31
C PRO A 263 41.76 -32.19 -10.90
N PRO A 264 43.02 -32.66 -10.92
CA PRO A 264 44.13 -31.88 -11.43
C PRO A 264 43.99 -31.57 -12.92
N GLY A 265 44.31 -30.34 -13.31
CA GLY A 265 44.25 -29.87 -14.69
C GLY A 265 42.83 -29.66 -15.24
N THR A 266 41.84 -29.51 -14.35
CA THR A 266 40.43 -29.31 -14.73
C THR A 266 39.90 -27.96 -14.28
N ALA A 267 38.84 -27.51 -14.92
CA ALA A 267 38.10 -26.31 -14.57
C ALA A 267 36.59 -26.58 -14.63
N VAL A 268 35.83 -25.75 -13.92
CA VAL A 268 34.36 -25.75 -13.97
C VAL A 268 33.85 -24.32 -14.02
N GLU A 269 32.84 -24.08 -14.85
CA GLU A 269 32.13 -22.80 -14.85
C GLU A 269 31.09 -22.82 -13.74
N ALA A 270 31.11 -21.80 -12.89
CA ALA A 270 30.16 -21.62 -11.81
C ALA A 270 29.30 -20.39 -12.09
N GLN A 271 27.98 -20.56 -12.02
CA GLN A 271 27.01 -19.48 -12.15
C GLN A 271 26.25 -19.35 -10.85
N LEU A 272 26.35 -18.18 -10.23
CA LEU A 272 25.55 -17.81 -9.06
C LEU A 272 24.18 -17.36 -9.56
N LEU A 273 23.14 -18.10 -9.19
CA LEU A 273 21.75 -17.85 -9.55
C LEU A 273 20.99 -17.33 -8.33
N GLY A 274 20.21 -16.28 -8.55
CA GLY A 274 19.24 -15.78 -7.59
C GLY A 274 17.83 -16.15 -8.02
N VAL A 275 17.04 -16.70 -7.10
CA VAL A 275 15.60 -16.83 -7.28
C VAL A 275 14.96 -15.63 -6.62
N THR A 276 14.41 -14.72 -7.42
CA THR A 276 13.70 -13.54 -6.95
C THR A 276 12.21 -13.82 -6.86
N HIS A 277 11.60 -13.38 -5.77
CA HIS A 277 10.15 -13.40 -5.57
C HIS A 277 9.62 -11.99 -5.75
N SER A 278 8.64 -11.85 -6.64
CA SER A 278 7.81 -10.65 -6.78
C SER A 278 6.49 -10.92 -6.11
N PHE A 279 6.27 -10.24 -4.99
CA PHE A 279 5.09 -10.30 -4.16
C PHE A 279 4.22 -9.07 -4.39
N GLU A 280 2.93 -9.28 -4.64
CA GLU A 280 1.94 -8.21 -4.72
C GLU A 280 0.72 -8.61 -3.88
N ALA A 281 0.29 -7.75 -2.96
CA ALA A 281 -0.89 -8.01 -2.14
C ALA A 281 -1.63 -6.71 -1.78
N PRO A 282 -2.98 -6.69 -1.83
CA PRO A 282 -3.76 -5.64 -1.20
C PRO A 282 -3.48 -5.58 0.30
N TYR A 283 -3.53 -4.39 0.87
CA TYR A 283 -3.40 -4.20 2.31
C TYR A 283 -4.32 -3.10 2.82
N THR A 284 -4.67 -3.19 4.10
CA THR A 284 -5.23 -2.09 4.88
C THR A 284 -4.22 -1.64 5.94
N GLY A 285 -4.31 -0.39 6.36
CA GLY A 285 -3.43 0.13 7.41
C GLY A 285 -3.82 1.52 7.85
N ASN A 286 -3.10 2.05 8.83
CA ASN A 286 -3.31 3.40 9.34
C ASN A 286 -2.20 4.33 8.82
N LEU A 287 -2.59 5.35 8.06
CA LEU A 287 -1.70 6.37 7.53
C LEU A 287 -1.84 7.65 8.38
N THR A 288 -0.75 8.03 9.03
CA THR A 288 -0.64 9.26 9.80
C THR A 288 0.14 10.30 9.02
N SER A 289 -0.51 11.40 8.66
CA SER A 289 0.09 12.62 8.13
C SER A 289 0.74 13.39 9.28
N VAL A 290 2.02 13.74 9.16
CA VAL A 290 2.76 14.55 10.13
C VAL A 290 3.04 15.94 9.54
N TYR A 291 2.71 16.99 10.29
CA TYR A 291 2.81 18.37 9.84
C TYR A 291 3.98 19.11 10.52
N GLU A 292 4.38 20.25 9.96
CA GLU A 292 5.52 21.05 10.44
C GLU A 292 5.34 21.56 11.89
N ASP A 293 4.11 21.79 12.31
CA ASP A 293 3.77 22.24 13.67
C ASP A 293 3.75 21.09 14.71
N GLY A 294 4.09 19.87 14.30
CA GLY A 294 4.12 18.68 15.15
C GLY A 294 2.75 18.02 15.39
N ASN A 295 1.67 18.60 14.87
CA ASN A 295 0.37 17.93 14.87
C ASN A 295 0.34 16.81 13.84
N SER A 296 -0.66 15.93 13.95
CA SER A 296 -0.81 14.78 13.07
C SER A 296 -2.28 14.46 12.79
N LEU A 297 -2.55 13.92 11.60
CA LEU A 297 -3.88 13.46 11.18
C LEU A 297 -3.78 12.00 10.76
N SER A 298 -4.56 11.12 11.39
CA SER A 298 -4.51 9.67 11.18
C SER A 298 -5.79 9.17 10.52
N ARG A 299 -5.67 8.27 9.54
CA ARG A 299 -6.81 7.65 8.88
C ARG A 299 -6.50 6.23 8.40
N SER A 300 -7.55 5.41 8.36
CA SER A 300 -7.48 4.09 7.75
C SER A 300 -7.41 4.21 6.23
N ILE A 301 -6.55 3.42 5.60
CA ILE A 301 -6.34 3.37 4.16
C ILE A 301 -6.40 1.93 3.65
N SER A 302 -6.68 1.80 2.36
CA SER A 302 -6.54 0.55 1.62
C SER A 302 -5.72 0.82 0.36
N SER A 303 -4.69 0.01 0.10
CA SER A 303 -3.88 0.15 -1.10
C SER A 303 -3.24 -1.19 -1.51
N LEU A 304 -2.29 -1.13 -2.45
CA LEU A 304 -1.56 -2.28 -2.97
C LEU A 304 -0.10 -2.20 -2.53
N HIS A 305 0.42 -3.29 -1.99
CA HIS A 305 1.82 -3.43 -1.63
C HIS A 305 2.52 -4.32 -2.66
N GLN A 306 3.69 -3.89 -3.12
CA GLN A 306 4.59 -4.68 -3.96
C GLN A 306 5.96 -4.80 -3.29
N HIS A 307 6.51 -6.00 -3.29
CA HIS A 307 7.83 -6.31 -2.77
C HIS A 307 8.55 -7.30 -3.68
N ILE A 308 9.70 -6.91 -4.21
CA ILE A 308 10.59 -7.80 -4.94
C ILE A 308 11.82 -8.02 -4.08
N TYR A 309 12.18 -9.27 -3.82
CA TYR A 309 13.36 -9.61 -3.02
C TYR A 309 14.00 -10.93 -3.49
N LEU A 310 15.26 -11.14 -3.10
CA LEU A 310 15.95 -12.39 -3.32
C LEU A 310 15.47 -13.45 -2.30
N ALA A 311 14.79 -14.48 -2.78
CA ALA A 311 14.23 -15.53 -1.93
C ALA A 311 15.18 -16.73 -1.78
N GLU A 312 15.95 -17.05 -2.82
CA GLU A 312 16.88 -18.17 -2.80
C GLU A 312 18.17 -17.83 -3.54
N LEU A 313 19.30 -18.35 -3.04
CA LEU A 313 20.59 -18.26 -3.70
C LEU A 313 21.10 -19.66 -4.01
N GLN A 314 21.44 -19.91 -5.28
CA GLN A 314 21.95 -21.19 -5.76
C GLN A 314 23.24 -20.99 -6.56
N VAL A 315 24.07 -22.02 -6.65
CA VAL A 315 25.18 -22.07 -7.59
C VAL A 315 25.02 -23.27 -8.52
N ASN A 316 25.09 -23.01 -9.82
CA ASN A 316 25.11 -24.01 -10.86
C ASN A 316 26.54 -24.19 -11.37
N PHE A 317 27.08 -25.38 -11.18
CA PHE A 317 28.35 -25.80 -11.75
C PHE A 317 28.09 -26.55 -13.06
N SER A 318 28.77 -26.13 -14.12
CA SER A 318 28.76 -26.84 -15.40
C SER A 318 29.45 -28.21 -15.27
N THR A 319 29.47 -28.99 -16.35
CA THR A 319 30.28 -30.21 -16.39
C THR A 319 31.76 -29.82 -16.33
N PRO A 320 32.55 -30.33 -15.36
CA PRO A 320 33.99 -30.07 -15.33
C PRO A 320 34.67 -30.48 -16.64
N TYR A 321 35.66 -29.70 -17.07
CA TYR A 321 36.39 -29.93 -18.32
C TYR A 321 37.90 -29.80 -18.10
N PHE A 322 38.68 -30.54 -18.89
CA PHE A 322 40.14 -30.45 -18.86
C PHE A 322 40.60 -29.13 -19.49
N ILE A 323 41.44 -28.37 -18.77
CA ILE A 323 41.94 -27.07 -19.22
C ILE A 323 42.76 -27.20 -20.52
N ALA A 324 43.47 -28.31 -20.68
CA ALA A 324 44.37 -28.53 -21.82
C ALA A 324 43.65 -28.66 -23.17
N ASN A 325 42.41 -29.14 -23.18
CA ASN A 325 41.71 -29.49 -24.42
C ASN A 325 40.20 -29.17 -24.43
N ASN A 326 39.66 -28.57 -23.37
CA ASN A 326 38.23 -28.26 -23.18
C ASN A 326 37.27 -29.46 -23.34
N SER A 327 37.78 -30.69 -23.20
CA SER A 327 36.95 -31.89 -23.18
C SER A 327 36.34 -32.11 -21.79
N ALA A 328 35.10 -32.59 -21.75
CA ALA A 328 34.43 -32.92 -20.48
C ALA A 328 35.18 -34.04 -19.75
N VAL A 329 35.30 -33.90 -18.44
CA VAL A 329 35.85 -34.95 -17.59
C VAL A 329 34.86 -36.12 -17.55
N PRO A 330 35.27 -37.36 -17.88
CA PRO A 330 34.40 -38.53 -17.77
C PRO A 330 33.82 -38.68 -16.36
N ASP A 331 32.60 -39.20 -16.28
CA ASP A 331 31.88 -39.50 -15.03
C ASP A 331 31.46 -38.30 -14.15
N LEU A 332 31.96 -37.08 -14.43
CA LEU A 332 31.48 -35.86 -13.77
C LEU A 332 30.30 -35.25 -14.54
N ARG A 333 29.37 -34.67 -13.77
CA ARG A 333 28.09 -34.13 -14.27
C ARG A 333 27.91 -32.71 -13.73
N PRO A 334 27.11 -31.87 -14.39
CA PRO A 334 26.75 -30.58 -13.82
C PRO A 334 26.03 -30.79 -12.49
N THR A 335 26.27 -29.89 -11.54
CA THR A 335 25.68 -29.98 -10.20
C THR A 335 25.17 -28.63 -9.74
N THR A 336 24.04 -28.62 -9.07
CA THR A 336 23.47 -27.43 -8.42
C THR A 336 23.60 -27.56 -6.92
N ARG A 337 23.93 -26.45 -6.23
CA ARG A 337 23.91 -26.38 -4.76
C ARG A 337 23.10 -25.16 -4.32
N ILE A 338 22.19 -25.36 -3.38
CA ILE A 338 21.46 -24.28 -2.71
C ILE A 338 22.38 -23.71 -1.62
N LEU A 339 22.65 -22.41 -1.68
CA LEU A 339 23.50 -21.70 -0.73
C LEU A 339 22.67 -21.03 0.36
N VAL A 340 21.53 -20.43 -0.01
CA VAL A 340 20.55 -19.84 0.91
C VAL A 340 19.18 -20.37 0.52
N PRO A 341 18.47 -21.12 1.39
CA PRO A 341 17.17 -21.69 1.08
C PRO A 341 16.05 -20.64 1.16
N SER A 342 15.01 -20.84 0.35
CA SER A 342 13.76 -20.06 0.49
C SER A 342 13.09 -20.33 1.83
N THR A 343 12.64 -19.28 2.52
CA THR A 343 11.91 -19.36 3.78
C THR A 343 10.40 -19.65 3.61
N THR A 344 9.91 -19.72 2.37
CA THR A 344 8.48 -19.93 2.11
C THR A 344 8.14 -21.42 2.25
N THR A 345 7.32 -21.75 3.25
CA THR A 345 6.92 -23.14 3.53
C THR A 345 5.82 -23.58 2.56
N THR A 346 6.19 -24.18 1.43
CA THR A 346 5.20 -24.73 0.48
C THR A 346 4.74 -26.10 0.95
N THR A 347 3.51 -26.22 1.45
CA THR A 347 2.90 -27.50 1.85
C THR A 347 2.73 -28.40 0.62
N THR A 348 3.64 -29.35 0.42
CA THR A 348 3.55 -30.29 -0.70
C THR A 348 2.65 -31.47 -0.33
N THR A 349 1.41 -31.49 -0.81
CA THR A 349 0.51 -32.65 -0.61
C THR A 349 0.94 -33.79 -1.53
N THR A 350 1.61 -34.81 -0.98
CA THR A 350 2.00 -36.01 -1.74
C THR A 350 0.81 -36.96 -1.88
N THR A 351 0.20 -37.04 -3.05
CA THR A 351 -0.87 -38.01 -3.35
C THR A 351 -0.26 -39.35 -3.77
N THR A 352 -0.18 -40.31 -2.85
CA THR A 352 0.20 -41.70 -3.18
C THR A 352 -0.99 -42.46 -3.77
N THR A 353 -0.96 -42.70 -5.08
CA THR A 353 -1.94 -43.55 -5.77
C THR A 353 -1.54 -45.02 -5.61
N THR A 354 -2.19 -45.76 -4.72
CA THR A 354 -2.03 -47.21 -4.61
C THR A 354 -2.89 -47.92 -5.65
N THR A 355 -2.26 -48.59 -6.61
CA THR A 355 -2.92 -49.46 -7.58
C THR A 355 -3.31 -50.79 -6.91
N PRO A 356 -4.59 -51.19 -6.91
CA PRO A 356 -4.99 -52.48 -6.35
C PRO A 356 -4.60 -53.64 -7.29
N SER A 357 -4.00 -54.68 -6.70
CA SER A 357 -3.63 -55.94 -7.35
C SER A 357 -4.88 -56.73 -7.79
N PRO A 358 -4.84 -57.48 -8.91
CA PRO A 358 -5.99 -58.24 -9.40
C PRO A 358 -6.30 -59.47 -8.53
N ASN A 359 -7.60 -59.66 -8.27
CA ASN A 359 -8.19 -60.73 -7.49
C ASN A 359 -7.87 -62.14 -8.01
N ALA A 360 -7.45 -63.01 -7.09
CA ALA A 360 -7.54 -64.46 -7.25
C ALA A 360 -8.91 -64.96 -6.78
N ILE A 361 -9.52 -65.75 -7.66
CA ILE A 361 -10.81 -66.43 -7.56
C ILE A 361 -10.81 -67.39 -6.37
N ASN A 362 -11.85 -67.33 -5.52
CA ASN A 362 -12.47 -68.53 -4.93
C ASN A 362 -13.88 -68.23 -4.45
N ASN A 363 -14.81 -69.07 -4.93
CA ASN A 363 -16.25 -69.07 -4.67
C ASN A 363 -16.56 -70.05 -3.50
N PRO A 364 -17.82 -70.28 -3.09
CA PRO A 364 -18.33 -69.87 -1.78
C PRO A 364 -18.77 -71.06 -0.91
N ASN A 365 -18.87 -70.88 0.40
CA ASN A 365 -19.94 -71.42 1.25
C ASN A 365 -19.60 -71.26 2.75
N THR A 366 -20.40 -70.49 3.47
CA THR A 366 -21.30 -70.93 4.56
C THR A 366 -21.64 -69.77 5.49
N LEU A 367 -22.94 -69.69 5.81
CA LEU A 367 -23.59 -68.75 6.73
C LEU A 367 -23.72 -69.43 8.13
N PRO A 368 -24.37 -68.83 9.14
CA PRO A 368 -23.77 -68.16 10.31
C PRO A 368 -24.15 -68.85 11.64
N THR A 369 -23.38 -68.67 12.73
CA THR A 369 -23.99 -68.81 14.06
C THR A 369 -23.34 -67.94 15.14
N ALA A 370 -24.25 -67.44 15.97
CA ALA A 370 -24.18 -66.51 17.07
C ALA A 370 -23.33 -66.91 18.31
N GLN A 371 -23.06 -65.85 19.09
CA GLN A 371 -23.01 -65.76 20.56
C GLN A 371 -21.87 -66.45 21.34
N GLY A 372 -21.20 -65.66 22.20
CA GLY A 372 -20.34 -66.19 23.25
C GLY A 372 -19.65 -65.12 24.09
N ILE A 373 -20.17 -64.91 25.31
CA ILE A 373 -19.69 -64.04 26.39
C ILE A 373 -18.39 -64.59 27.03
N GLY A 374 -17.51 -63.71 27.52
CA GLY A 374 -16.48 -64.04 28.54
C GLY A 374 -15.18 -63.26 28.34
N SER A 375 -14.91 -62.18 29.08
CA SER A 375 -14.26 -62.13 30.41
C SER A 375 -12.78 -62.48 30.43
N GLY A 376 -11.92 -61.55 30.89
CA GLY A 376 -10.67 -61.89 31.59
C GLY A 376 -9.38 -61.21 31.11
N GLN A 377 -8.96 -60.18 31.87
CA GLN A 377 -7.60 -59.90 32.38
C GLN A 377 -6.38 -60.09 31.44
N ALA A 378 -5.69 -59.01 31.06
CA ALA A 378 -4.63 -58.30 31.81
C ALA A 378 -3.21 -58.77 31.44
N SER A 379 -2.36 -57.86 30.94
CA SER A 379 -1.02 -57.57 31.50
C SER A 379 -0.20 -56.65 30.59
N THR A 380 0.35 -55.60 31.22
CA THR A 380 1.68 -54.95 31.00
C THR A 380 1.98 -54.29 29.64
N SER A 381 2.65 -53.14 29.50
CA SER A 381 3.41 -52.23 30.38
C SER A 381 3.64 -50.95 29.55
N THR A 382 3.11 -49.78 29.94
CA THR A 382 3.83 -48.63 30.54
C THR A 382 5.19 -48.22 29.95
N SER A 383 5.22 -47.06 29.28
CA SER A 383 5.96 -45.81 29.62
C SER A 383 5.59 -44.72 28.59
N LEU A 384 4.81 -43.65 28.86
CA LEU A 384 5.02 -42.45 29.71
C LEU A 384 6.17 -41.57 29.14
N ILE A 385 6.05 -40.28 28.78
CA ILE A 385 5.61 -39.10 29.57
C ILE A 385 5.37 -37.84 28.68
N LEU A 386 4.34 -37.07 29.07
CA LEU A 386 3.98 -35.63 29.02
C LEU A 386 4.30 -34.75 27.78
N LEU A 387 3.30 -34.07 27.18
CA LEU A 387 2.48 -32.92 27.63
C LEU A 387 3.22 -31.57 27.66
N LEU A 388 2.72 -30.63 26.86
CA LEU A 388 2.15 -29.40 27.43
C LEU A 388 1.08 -28.85 26.48
N ALA A 389 -0.15 -28.83 26.98
CA ALA A 389 -1.26 -28.01 26.50
C ALA A 389 -1.42 -26.86 27.48
N VAL A 390 -1.71 -25.66 27.00
CA VAL A 390 -2.36 -24.61 27.79
C VAL A 390 -3.53 -24.05 26.98
N PHE A 391 -4.65 -23.99 27.68
CA PHE A 391 -6.00 -23.61 27.29
C PHE A 391 -6.16 -22.11 27.01
N LEU A 392 -7.11 -21.78 26.14
CA LEU A 392 -8.12 -20.75 26.44
C LEU A 392 -9.48 -21.22 25.92
N VAL A 393 -10.40 -21.39 26.86
CA VAL A 393 -11.80 -21.77 26.71
C VAL A 393 -12.56 -20.69 27.50
N LEU A 394 -13.56 -20.02 26.93
CA LEU A 394 -15.02 -20.14 27.15
C LEU A 394 -15.50 -18.64 27.08
N ASP A 395 -16.67 -18.21 26.64
CA ASP A 395 -17.89 -18.87 26.22
C ASP A 395 -18.77 -17.85 25.48
N MET A 396 -19.59 -18.34 24.55
CA MET A 396 -20.77 -17.64 24.04
C MET A 396 -21.94 -17.93 24.97
N THR A 397 -22.70 -16.91 25.37
CA THR A 397 -24.10 -17.11 25.77
C THR A 397 -24.99 -16.15 25.00
N LEU A 398 -25.71 -16.73 24.02
CA LEU A 398 -26.96 -16.21 23.46
C LEU A 398 -28.12 -16.61 24.39
N SER A 399 -29.02 -15.68 24.68
CA SER A 399 -30.39 -16.00 25.10
C SER A 399 -31.37 -14.93 24.62
N PHE A 400 -32.43 -15.41 23.99
CA PHE A 400 -33.53 -14.69 23.34
C PHE A 400 -34.64 -14.24 24.33
N SER A 401 -35.37 -13.20 23.89
CA SER A 401 -36.80 -12.89 24.08
C SER A 401 -37.32 -12.26 25.39
N LEU A 402 -37.79 -11.00 25.27
CA LEU A 402 -39.22 -10.63 25.40
C LEU A 402 -39.49 -9.33 24.61
#